data_AF-A0A7Y9WQZ8-F1
#
_entry.id   AF-A0A7Y9WQZ8-F1
#
_cell.length_a   1.000
_cell.length_b   1.000
_cell.length_c   1.000
_cell.angle_alpha   90.00
_cell.angle_beta   90.00
_cell.angle_gamma   90.00
#
_symmetry.space_group_name_H-M   'P 1'
#
loop_
_entity.id
_entity.type
_entity.pdbx_description
1 polymer ?
#
loop_
_entity_poly.entity_id
_entity_poly.type
_entity_poly.pdbx_seq_one_letter_code
_entity_poly.pdbx_strand_id
1 'polypeptide(L)'
;MRRLIAATCFAMLGFVSLWCWAAIAERIPDQFRNSVRHGCYEIGKCPMSFFEGFLFFLLVFGPAVIFGVSAAIFSKTRRTWQSWLQLLGGLVGLHWVLMLIDRLA
;
A
#
# COMPACT_ATOMS: atom_id res chain seq x y z
N MET A 1 -0.14 -17.05 -19.21
CA MET A 1 -1.28 -17.06 -18.25
C MET A 1 -0.84 -17.12 -16.79
N ARG A 2 -0.05 -18.10 -16.33
CA ARG A 2 0.38 -18.19 -14.91
C ARG A 2 1.00 -16.91 -14.32
N ARG A 3 1.78 -16.16 -15.11
CA ARG A 3 2.38 -14.88 -14.69
C ARG A 3 1.35 -13.80 -14.37
N LEU A 4 0.31 -13.69 -15.21
CA LEU A 4 -0.74 -12.69 -15.04
C LEU A 4 -1.58 -13.00 -13.81
N ILE A 5 -1.89 -14.27 -13.57
CA ILE A 5 -2.63 -14.73 -12.39
C ILE A 5 -1.86 -14.37 -11.11
N ALA A 6 -0.55 -14.67 -11.06
CA ALA A 6 0.28 -14.33 -9.91
C ALA A 6 0.36 -12.81 -9.67
N ALA A 7 0.52 -12.03 -10.74
CA ALA A 7 0.54 -10.57 -10.65
C ALA A 7 -0.80 -9.99 -10.16
N THR A 8 -1.94 -10.49 -10.65
CA THR A 8 -3.26 -10.05 -10.18
C THR A 8 -3.52 -10.45 -8.73
N CYS A 9 -3.13 -11.65 -8.30
CA CYS A 9 -3.27 -12.07 -6.90
C CYS A 9 -2.44 -11.16 -5.98
N PHE A 10 -1.19 -10.88 -6.35
CA PHE A 10 -0.33 -9.99 -5.56
C PHE A 10 -0.84 -8.55 -5.55
N ALA A 11 -1.38 -8.05 -6.66
CA ALA A 11 -2.00 -6.73 -6.71
C ALA A 11 -3.22 -6.62 -5.78
N MET A 12 -4.10 -7.64 -5.76
CA MET A 12 -5.22 -7.71 -4.82
C MET A 12 -4.73 -7.78 -3.36
N LEU A 13 -3.68 -8.54 -3.10
CA LEU A 13 -3.07 -8.64 -1.77
C LEU A 13 -2.45 -7.31 -1.31
N GLY A 14 -1.88 -6.52 -2.22
CA GLY A 14 -1.43 -5.15 -1.94
C GLY A 14 -2.58 -4.25 -1.50
N PHE A 15 -3.73 -4.33 -2.17
CA PHE A 15 -4.95 -3.61 -1.77
C PHE A 15 -5.47 -4.07 -0.40
N VAL A 16 -5.53 -5.38 -0.16
CA VAL A 16 -5.97 -5.94 1.14
C VAL A 16 -5.01 -5.52 2.25
N SER A 17 -3.70 -5.50 1.99
CA SER A 17 -2.70 -5.04 2.95
C SER A 17 -2.93 -3.59 3.36
N LEU A 18 -3.21 -2.70 2.40
CA LEU A 18 -3.54 -1.30 2.67
C LEU A 18 -4.84 -1.16 3.46
N TRP A 19 -5.87 -1.95 3.12
CA TRP A 19 -7.12 -1.98 3.86
C TRP A 19 -6.93 -2.44 5.32
N CYS A 20 -6.18 -3.52 5.53
CA CYS A 20 -5.83 -4.02 6.86
C CYS A 20 -5.06 -2.97 7.67
N TRP A 21 -4.11 -2.27 7.04
CA TRP A 21 -3.39 -1.18 7.69
C TRP A 21 -4.32 -0.05 8.12
N ALA A 22 -5.23 0.39 7.23
CA ALA A 22 -6.21 1.43 7.54
C ALA A 22 -7.10 1.03 8.73
N ALA A 23 -7.61 -0.20 8.73
CA ALA A 23 -8.43 -0.73 9.83
C ALA A 23 -7.68 -0.81 11.18
N ILE A 24 -6.36 -1.07 11.15
CA ILE A 24 -5.53 -1.05 12.36
C ILE A 24 -5.24 0.38 12.80
N ALA A 25 -4.96 1.27 11.86
CA ALA A 25 -4.68 2.68 12.13
C ALA A 25 -5.86 3.38 12.82
N GLU A 26 -7.10 3.01 12.49
CA GLU A 26 -8.32 3.50 13.16
C GLU A 26 -8.47 3.03 14.62
N ARG A 27 -7.87 1.89 14.99
CA ARG A 27 -7.92 1.36 16.37
C ARG A 27 -6.88 1.97 17.29
N ILE A 28 -5.90 2.70 16.76
CA ILE A 28 -4.85 3.34 17.56
C ILE A 28 -5.39 4.70 18.04
N PRO A 29 -5.45 4.95 19.36
CA PRO A 29 -6.02 6.19 19.90
C PRO A 29 -5.31 7.44 19.39
N ASP A 30 -6.10 8.50 19.20
CA ASP A 30 -5.83 9.77 18.50
C ASP A 30 -4.69 10.64 19.04
N GLN A 31 -3.88 10.14 19.99
CA GLN A 31 -2.86 10.94 20.68
C GLN A 31 -1.65 11.32 19.81
N PHE A 32 -1.55 10.76 18.59
CA PHE A 32 -0.57 11.14 17.55
C PHE A 32 -1.20 11.92 16.38
N ARG A 33 -2.47 12.32 16.47
CA ARG A 33 -3.24 12.94 15.37
C ARG A 33 -2.99 14.44 15.19
N ASN A 34 -1.86 14.96 15.67
CA ASN A 34 -1.64 16.41 15.80
C ASN A 34 -0.87 17.09 14.64
N SER A 35 -0.46 16.39 13.58
CA SER A 35 0.28 17.04 12.48
C SER A 35 -0.49 17.22 11.16
N VAL A 36 -1.61 16.51 10.92
CA VAL A 36 -2.29 16.52 9.59
C VAL A 36 -3.74 17.04 9.65
N ARG A 37 -4.07 17.87 10.66
CA ARG A 37 -5.41 18.47 10.81
C ARG A 37 -5.58 19.81 10.08
N HIS A 38 -4.80 20.07 9.04
CA HIS A 38 -4.94 21.25 8.17
C HIS A 38 -5.57 20.89 6.81
N GLY A 39 -6.52 19.94 6.81
CA GLY A 39 -7.21 19.50 5.59
C GLY A 39 -8.70 19.80 5.66
N CYS A 40 -9.17 20.67 4.79
CA CYS A 40 -10.57 21.03 4.61
C CYS A 40 -11.41 19.75 4.31
N TYR A 41 -12.57 19.62 4.97
CA TYR A 41 -13.37 18.38 5.01
C TYR A 41 -14.51 18.33 3.98
N GLU A 42 -14.62 19.35 3.12
CA GLU A 42 -15.70 19.44 2.14
C GLU A 42 -15.24 19.01 0.74
N ILE A 43 -15.84 17.93 0.24
CA ILE A 43 -15.64 17.43 -1.12
C ILE A 43 -16.00 18.55 -2.11
N GLY A 44 -14.99 19.09 -2.80
CA GLY A 44 -15.15 20.13 -3.83
C GLY A 44 -14.86 21.57 -3.41
N LYS A 45 -14.57 21.85 -2.13
CA LYS A 45 -14.18 23.22 -1.69
C LYS A 45 -12.70 23.38 -1.32
N CYS A 46 -11.97 22.29 -1.23
CA CYS A 46 -10.56 22.35 -0.88
C CYS A 46 -9.73 22.47 -2.16
N PRO A 47 -8.85 23.49 -2.29
CA PRO A 47 -7.93 23.56 -3.40
C PRO A 47 -6.88 22.47 -3.24
N MET A 48 -7.20 21.25 -3.67
CA MET A 48 -6.20 20.19 -3.78
C MET A 48 -5.29 20.56 -4.93
N SER A 49 -4.00 20.70 -4.64
CA SER A 49 -3.04 20.82 -5.73
C SER A 49 -3.08 19.51 -6.55
N PHE A 50 -2.81 19.60 -7.86
CA PHE A 50 -2.68 18.41 -8.70
C PHE A 50 -1.68 17.40 -8.10
N PHE A 51 -0.67 17.89 -7.39
CA PHE A 51 0.35 17.09 -6.72
C PHE A 51 -0.19 16.28 -5.54
N GLU A 52 -1.09 16.85 -4.73
CA GLU A 52 -1.74 16.16 -3.61
C GLU A 52 -2.69 15.05 -4.10
N GLY A 53 -3.46 15.33 -5.17
CA GLY A 53 -4.33 14.33 -5.79
C GLY A 53 -3.51 13.16 -6.38
N PHE A 54 -2.37 13.46 -7.01
CA PHE A 54 -1.47 12.44 -7.53
C PHE A 54 -0.81 11.62 -6.42
N LEU A 55 -0.38 12.25 -5.32
CA LEU A 55 0.13 11.58 -4.13
C LEU A 55 -0.92 10.64 -3.51
N PHE A 56 -2.17 11.09 -3.38
CA PHE A 56 -3.26 10.26 -2.89
C PHE A 56 -3.49 9.05 -3.78
N PHE A 57 -3.50 9.25 -5.10
CA PHE A 57 -3.62 8.16 -6.07
C PHE A 57 -2.47 7.15 -5.95
N LEU A 58 -1.23 7.65 -5.82
CA LEU A 58 -0.05 6.82 -5.59
C LEU A 58 -0.11 6.06 -4.25
N LEU A 59 -0.64 6.67 -3.20
CA LEU A 59 -0.78 6.01 -1.90
C LEU A 59 -1.76 4.82 -1.99
N VAL A 60 -2.87 5.00 -2.71
CA VAL A 60 -3.92 3.97 -2.86
C VAL A 60 -3.50 2.86 -3.84
N PHE A 61 -3.00 3.22 -5.02
CA PHE A 61 -2.71 2.26 -6.09
C PHE A 61 -1.25 1.78 -6.11
N GLY A 62 -0.32 2.55 -5.54
CA GLY A 62 1.10 2.24 -5.50
C GLY A 62 1.42 0.86 -4.93
N PRO A 63 0.86 0.46 -3.77
CA PRO A 63 1.11 -0.87 -3.21
C PRO A 63 0.68 -1.99 -4.15
N ALA A 64 -0.49 -1.86 -4.78
CA ALA A 64 -0.99 -2.85 -5.74
C ALA A 64 -0.08 -2.98 -6.97
N VAL A 65 0.42 -1.85 -7.50
CA VAL A 65 1.36 -1.83 -8.63
C VAL A 65 2.70 -2.46 -8.23
N ILE A 66 3.27 -2.09 -7.08
CA ILE A 66 4.56 -2.61 -6.61
C ILE A 66 4.47 -4.12 -6.34
N PHE A 67 3.37 -4.59 -5.74
CA PHE A 67 3.13 -6.02 -5.51
C PHE A 67 2.96 -6.78 -6.83
N GLY A 68 2.18 -6.25 -7.77
CA GLY A 68 1.98 -6.88 -9.07
C GLY A 68 3.26 -6.96 -9.90
N VAL A 69 4.05 -5.88 -9.94
CA VAL A 69 5.33 -5.81 -10.68
C VAL A 69 6.36 -6.74 -10.06
N SER A 70 6.49 -6.75 -8.72
CA SER A 70 7.42 -7.66 -8.04
C SER A 70 7.08 -9.12 -8.31
N ALA A 71 5.79 -9.51 -8.26
CA ALA A 71 5.34 -10.84 -8.62
C ALA A 71 5.60 -11.18 -10.11
N ALA A 72 5.40 -10.24 -11.02
CA ALA A 72 5.67 -10.44 -12.45
C ALA A 72 7.16 -10.66 -12.75
N ILE A 73 8.04 -9.90 -12.09
CA ILE A 73 9.50 -10.07 -12.17
C ILE A 73 9.91 -11.40 -11.54
N PHE A 74 9.39 -11.71 -10.35
CA PHE A 74 9.73 -12.93 -9.61
C PHE A 74 9.26 -14.21 -10.31
N SER A 75 8.16 -14.12 -11.06
CA SER A 75 7.63 -15.19 -11.91
C SER A 75 8.54 -15.58 -13.10
N LYS A 76 9.67 -14.89 -13.31
CA LYS A 76 10.63 -15.27 -14.36
C LYS A 76 11.39 -16.57 -14.05
N THR A 77 11.50 -16.96 -12.79
CA THR A 77 12.26 -18.13 -12.35
C THR A 77 11.34 -19.19 -11.76
N ARG A 78 11.60 -20.49 -12.00
CA ARG A 78 10.91 -21.56 -11.25
C ARG A 78 11.35 -21.46 -9.79
N ARG A 79 10.43 -21.09 -8.90
CA ARG A 79 10.67 -20.94 -7.46
C ARG A 79 9.73 -21.85 -6.68
N THR A 80 10.22 -22.29 -5.53
CA THR A 80 9.44 -23.04 -4.55
C THR A 80 8.38 -22.14 -3.89
N TRP A 81 7.33 -22.76 -3.37
CA TRP A 81 6.24 -22.06 -2.67
C TRP A 81 6.74 -21.18 -1.52
N GLN A 82 7.77 -21.63 -0.81
CA GLN A 82 8.39 -20.85 0.27
C GLN A 82 8.95 -19.50 -0.18
N SER A 83 9.57 -19.43 -1.36
CA SER A 83 10.09 -18.16 -1.88
C SER A 83 8.99 -17.15 -2.23
N TRP A 84 7.81 -17.63 -2.61
CA TRP A 84 6.64 -16.77 -2.86
C TRP A 84 6.10 -16.18 -1.55
N LEU A 85 6.05 -16.98 -0.48
CA LEU A 85 5.67 -16.50 0.86
C LEU A 85 6.68 -15.48 1.40
N GLN A 86 7.99 -15.71 1.18
CA GLN A 86 9.03 -14.76 1.56
C GLN A 86 8.89 -13.43 0.81
N LEU A 87 8.64 -13.48 -0.51
CA LEU A 87 8.40 -12.28 -1.30
C LEU A 87 7.20 -11.50 -0.74
N LEU A 88 6.08 -12.18 -0.52
CA LEU A 88 4.85 -11.56 -0.02
C LEU A 88 5.05 -10.98 1.39
N GLY A 89 5.63 -11.76 2.31
CA GLY A 89 5.90 -11.30 3.67
C GLY A 89 6.87 -10.12 3.70
N GLY A 90 7.90 -10.13 2.87
CA GLY A 90 8.84 -9.02 2.72
C GLY A 90 8.18 -7.75 2.18
N LEU A 91 7.33 -7.86 1.15
CA LEU A 91 6.61 -6.74 0.58
C LEU A 91 5.56 -6.16 1.54
N VAL A 92 4.79 -7.01 2.22
CA VAL A 92 3.83 -6.58 3.25
C VAL A 92 4.56 -5.92 4.40
N GLY A 93 5.63 -6.54 4.91
CA GLY A 93 6.44 -5.98 5.99
C GLY A 93 7.04 -4.63 5.61
N LEU A 94 7.63 -4.50 4.43
CA LEU A 94 8.18 -3.24 3.93
C LEU A 94 7.09 -2.17 3.78
N HIS A 95 5.95 -2.52 3.20
CA HIS A 95 4.83 -1.60 3.05
C HIS A 95 4.35 -1.08 4.41
N TRP A 96 4.18 -1.96 5.39
CA TRP A 96 3.74 -1.58 6.75
C TRP A 96 4.78 -0.73 7.48
N VAL A 97 6.07 -1.07 7.35
CA VAL A 97 7.15 -0.27 7.93
C VAL A 97 7.17 1.14 7.34
N LEU A 98 7.02 1.27 6.02
CA LEU A 98 6.95 2.58 5.37
C LEU A 98 5.74 3.40 5.84
N MET A 99 4.56 2.78 5.93
CA MET A 99 3.36 3.44 6.44
C MET A 99 3.49 3.82 7.93
N LEU A 100 4.22 3.02 8.71
CA LEU A 100 4.51 3.29 10.11
C LEU A 100 5.50 4.45 10.25
N ILE A 101 6.52 4.53 9.39
CA ILE A 101 7.47 5.64 9.34
C ILE A 101 6.76 6.94 8.97
N ASP A 102 5.96 6.93 7.90
CA ASP A 102 5.16 8.09 7.47
C ASP A 102 4.28 8.61 8.62
N ARG A 103 3.66 7.70 9.37
CA ARG A 103 2.84 8.05 10.54
C ARG A 103 3.63 8.58 11.74
N LEU A 104 4.91 8.22 11.89
CA LEU A 104 5.76 8.61 13.03
C LEU A 104 6.62 9.85 12.74
N ALA A 105 6.80 10.22 11.47
CA ALA A 105 7.54 11.40 11.03
C ALA A 105 6.69 12.68 11.13
#